data_AF-A0A0T7BR71-F1
#
_entry.id   AF-A0A0T7BR71-F1
#
_cell.length_a   1.000
_cell.length_b   1.000
_cell.length_c   1.000
_cell.angle_alpha   90.00
_cell.angle_beta   90.00
_cell.angle_gamma   90.00
#
_symmetry.space_group_name_H-M   'P 1'
#
loop_
_entity.id
_entity.type
_entity.pdbx_description
1 polymer ?
#
loop_
_entity_poly.entity_id
_entity_poly.type
_entity_poly.pdbx_seq_one_letter_code
_entity_poly.pdbx_strand_id
1 'polypeptide(L)'
;MSQSTTDLNNSRPYDSQQVAEAIEKGEVKAPKVDVNADYEEALKEFSVSEIDRTEEGAKAAEAATAPKFEVRQPQETRSEAVSTGDPSDFLEMAKEINPPPEA
;
A
#
# COMPACT_ATOMS: atom_id res chain seq x y z
N MET A 1 -29.30 24.11 13.65
CA MET A 1 -28.21 24.20 14.66
C MET A 1 -28.47 23.15 15.73
N SER A 2 -28.16 21.87 15.45
CA SER A 2 -28.25 20.80 16.45
C SER A 2 -26.85 20.49 16.91
N GLN A 3 -26.41 21.18 17.96
CA GLN A 3 -25.17 20.82 18.67
C GLN A 3 -25.46 19.56 19.49
N SER A 4 -24.91 18.44 19.05
CA SER A 4 -24.80 17.22 19.86
C SER A 4 -23.71 17.43 20.90
N THR A 5 -24.04 17.97 22.06
CA THR A 5 -23.15 18.02 23.22
C THR A 5 -23.03 16.63 23.84
N THR A 6 -22.23 15.77 23.22
CA THR A 6 -21.68 14.60 23.93
C THR A 6 -20.26 14.99 24.34
N ASP A 7 -20.14 15.68 25.46
CA ASP A 7 -18.86 15.86 26.16
C ASP A 7 -18.41 14.50 26.71
N LEU A 8 -17.91 13.63 25.83
CA LEU A 8 -17.06 12.52 26.22
C LEU A 8 -15.78 13.14 26.74
N ASN A 9 -15.73 13.31 28.06
CA ASN A 9 -14.54 13.78 28.75
C ASN A 9 -13.44 12.72 28.64
N ASN A 10 -12.74 12.72 27.50
CA ASN A 10 -11.58 11.87 27.20
C ASN A 10 -10.35 12.19 28.08
N SER A 11 -10.48 13.11 29.04
CA SER A 11 -9.42 13.52 29.97
C SER A 11 -9.26 12.58 31.16
N ARG A 12 -10.21 11.67 31.40
CA ARG A 12 -10.14 10.68 32.47
C ARG A 12 -9.94 9.28 31.89
N PRO A 13 -8.96 8.50 32.38
CA PRO A 13 -8.82 7.10 32.00
C PRO A 13 -9.97 6.32 32.64
N TYR A 14 -11.12 6.29 31.98
CA TYR A 14 -12.21 5.40 32.36
C TYR A 14 -11.89 4.00 31.86
N ASP A 15 -11.97 3.02 32.75
CA ASP A 15 -11.93 1.62 32.36
C ASP A 15 -13.19 1.31 31.56
N SER A 16 -13.01 0.71 30.38
CA SER A 16 -14.08 0.20 29.52
C SER A 16 -15.12 -0.63 30.28
N GLN A 17 -14.70 -1.41 31.29
CA GLN A 17 -15.62 -2.21 32.10
C GLN A 17 -16.50 -1.34 33.01
N GLN A 18 -15.95 -0.29 33.62
CA GLN A 18 -16.71 0.64 34.46
C GLN A 18 -17.74 1.43 33.64
N VAL A 19 -17.37 1.81 32.41
CA VAL A 19 -18.29 2.50 31.49
C VAL A 19 -19.41 1.57 31.04
N ALA A 20 -19.10 0.32 30.72
CA ALA A 20 -20.11 -0.68 30.35
C ALA A 20 -21.13 -0.91 31.47
N GLU A 21 -20.66 -1.07 32.72
CA GLU A 21 -21.55 -1.23 33.87
C GLU A 21 -22.41 0.02 34.14
N ALA A 22 -21.83 1.21 34.01
CA ALA A 22 -22.57 2.46 34.21
C ALA A 22 -23.65 2.68 33.13
N ILE A 23 -23.40 2.21 31.90
CA ILE A 23 -24.40 2.20 30.83
C ILE A 23 -25.51 1.19 31.12
N GLU A 24 -25.16 -0.03 31.56
CA GLU A 24 -26.13 -1.08 31.89
C GLU A 24 -27.04 -0.68 33.07
N LYS A 25 -26.47 0.01 34.07
CA LYS A 25 -27.22 0.60 35.20
C LYS A 25 -28.03 1.84 34.82
N GLY A 26 -27.84 2.37 33.61
CA GLY A 26 -28.51 3.59 33.14
C GLY A 26 -27.98 4.90 33.73
N GLU A 27 -26.84 4.86 34.42
CA GLU A 27 -26.17 6.05 34.98
C GLU A 27 -25.53 6.90 33.88
N VAL A 28 -25.09 6.26 32.79
CA VAL A 28 -24.49 6.91 31.62
C VAL A 28 -25.24 6.51 30.36
N LYS A 29 -25.51 7.48 29.49
CA LYS A 29 -26.22 7.22 28.24
C LYS A 29 -25.32 6.44 27.28
N ALA A 30 -25.84 5.31 26.78
CA ALA A 30 -25.16 4.54 25.74
C ALA A 30 -24.85 5.44 24.52
N PRO A 31 -23.62 5.42 24.00
CA PRO A 31 -23.32 6.09 22.75
C PRO A 31 -24.18 5.48 21.64
N LYS A 32 -24.88 6.35 20.90
CA LYS A 32 -25.64 5.93 19.72
C LYS A 32 -24.67 5.92 18.55
N VAL A 33 -24.29 4.73 18.09
CA VAL A 33 -23.48 4.55 16.89
C VAL A 33 -24.43 4.45 15.70
N ASP A 34 -24.37 5.40 14.78
CA ASP A 34 -25.09 5.33 13.52
C ASP A 34 -24.08 5.00 12.42
N VAL A 35 -23.95 3.70 12.15
CA VAL A 35 -22.97 3.19 11.19
C VAL A 35 -23.16 3.79 9.80
N ASN A 36 -24.40 4.09 9.39
CA ASN A 36 -24.64 4.70 8.08
C ASN A 36 -24.24 6.16 8.07
N ALA A 37 -24.63 6.95 9.07
CA ALA A 37 -24.23 8.35 9.16
C ALA A 37 -22.72 8.51 9.31
N ASP A 38 -22.10 7.69 10.14
CA ASP A 38 -20.65 7.71 10.39
C ASP A 38 -19.85 7.30 9.14
N TYR A 39 -20.34 6.31 8.38
CA TYR A 39 -19.73 5.91 7.11
C TYR A 39 -19.87 7.01 6.04
N GLU A 40 -21.03 7.67 5.98
CA GLU A 40 -21.28 8.79 5.06
C GLU A 40 -20.47 10.06 5.40
N GLU A 41 -20.24 10.36 6.68
CA GLU A 41 -19.36 11.46 7.10
C GLU A 41 -17.89 11.17 6.82
N ALA A 42 -17.44 9.95 7.12
CA ALA A 42 -16.10 9.52 6.73
C ALA A 42 -15.91 9.61 5.21
N LEU A 43 -16.89 9.15 4.43
CA LEU A 43 -16.86 9.30 2.97
C LEU A 43 -16.81 10.76 2.51
N LYS A 44 -17.46 11.70 3.22
CA LYS A 44 -17.39 13.14 2.90
C LYS A 44 -16.04 13.75 3.25
N GLU A 45 -15.44 13.37 4.38
CA GLU A 45 -14.10 13.85 4.77
C GLU A 45 -13.01 13.34 3.83
N PHE A 46 -13.16 12.11 3.32
CA PHE A 46 -12.27 11.53 2.31
C PHE A 46 -12.75 11.75 0.88
N SER A 47 -13.85 12.48 0.67
CA SER A 47 -14.32 12.81 -0.67
C SER A 47 -13.39 13.84 -1.26
N VAL A 48 -12.64 13.42 -2.29
CA VAL A 48 -11.94 14.29 -3.24
C VAL A 48 -12.78 15.53 -3.55
N SER A 49 -12.12 16.70 -3.51
CA SER A 49 -12.79 17.97 -3.79
C SER A 49 -13.35 17.95 -5.22
N GLU A 50 -14.40 18.73 -5.49
CA GLU A 50 -14.97 18.75 -6.85
C GLU A 50 -13.95 19.14 -7.92
N ILE A 51 -12.94 19.93 -7.54
CA ILE A 51 -11.83 20.34 -8.40
C ILE A 51 -10.90 19.16 -8.71
N ASP A 52 -10.67 18.24 -7.75
CA ASP A 52 -9.85 17.04 -7.99
C ASP A 52 -10.52 16.07 -8.98
N ARG A 53 -11.83 16.23 -9.22
CA ARG A 53 -12.58 15.47 -10.24
C ARG A 53 -12.56 16.12 -11.62
N THR A 54 -12.00 17.32 -11.76
CA THR A 54 -11.87 18.00 -13.06
C THR A 54 -10.47 17.80 -13.65
N GLU A 55 -10.34 18.07 -14.95
CA GLU A 55 -9.03 18.07 -15.62
C GLU A 55 -8.06 19.10 -15.03
N GLU A 56 -8.57 20.15 -14.39
CA GLU A 56 -7.77 21.19 -13.74
C GLU A 56 -7.13 20.66 -12.44
N GLY A 57 -7.87 19.88 -11.64
CA GLY A 57 -7.32 19.18 -10.48
C GLY A 57 -6.29 18.13 -10.87
N ALA A 58 -6.53 17.39 -11.94
CA ALA A 58 -5.56 16.43 -12.48
C ALA A 58 -4.23 17.11 -12.85
N LYS A 59 -4.29 18.25 -13.54
CA LYS A 59 -3.09 19.05 -13.88
C LYS A 59 -2.38 19.61 -12.66
N ALA A 60 -3.13 20.07 -11.66
CA ALA A 60 -2.55 20.58 -10.41
C ALA A 60 -1.84 19.46 -9.61
N ALA A 61 -2.43 18.27 -9.56
CA ALA A 61 -1.82 17.10 -8.92
C ALA A 61 -0.56 16.64 -9.67
N GLU A 62 -0.59 16.62 -11.01
CA GLU A 62 0.57 16.29 -11.83
C GLU A 62 1.70 17.31 -11.63
N ALA A 63 1.38 18.61 -11.61
CA ALA A 63 2.36 19.67 -11.35
C ALA A 63 2.95 19.61 -9.93
N ALA A 64 2.14 19.24 -8.93
CA ALA A 64 2.59 19.08 -7.55
C ALA A 64 3.46 17.83 -7.32
N THR A 65 3.18 16.75 -8.07
CA THR A 65 3.91 15.47 -7.99
C THR A 65 5.08 15.37 -8.96
N ALA A 66 5.21 16.31 -9.90
CA ALA A 66 6.29 16.34 -10.87
C ALA A 66 7.68 16.38 -10.19
N PRO A 67 8.65 15.57 -10.64
CA PRO A 67 10.02 15.61 -10.14
C PRO A 67 10.67 16.99 -10.36
N LYS A 68 11.23 17.58 -9.30
CA LYS A 68 11.95 18.87 -9.37
C LYS A 68 13.35 18.77 -9.96
N PHE A 69 13.81 17.55 -10.22
CA PHE A 69 15.15 17.24 -10.71
C PHE A 69 15.04 16.30 -11.91
N GLU A 70 16.03 16.35 -12.81
CA GLU A 70 16.08 15.48 -13.98
C GLU A 70 16.14 14.01 -13.55
N VAL A 71 15.07 13.27 -13.85
CA VAL A 71 15.03 11.82 -13.70
C VAL A 71 15.69 11.22 -14.93
N ARG A 72 16.85 10.57 -14.74
CA ARG A 72 17.50 9.84 -15.83
C ARG A 72 16.64 8.63 -16.20
N GLN A 73 16.31 8.52 -17.47
CA GLN A 73 15.60 7.34 -17.97
C GLN A 73 16.50 6.10 -17.82
N PRO A 74 15.95 4.95 -17.41
CA PRO A 74 16.68 3.69 -17.42
C PRO A 74 17.17 3.41 -18.84
N GLN A 75 18.48 3.19 -18.99
CA GLN A 75 19.06 2.86 -20.28
C GLN A 75 18.95 1.34 -20.48
N GLU A 76 18.14 0.90 -21.43
CA GLU A 76 18.09 -0.52 -21.80
C GLU A 76 19.45 -0.92 -22.37
N THR A 77 20.14 -1.82 -21.66
CA THR A 77 21.38 -2.41 -22.12
C THR A 77 21.07 -3.82 -22.63
N ARG A 78 21.40 -4.07 -23.90
CA ARG A 78 21.30 -5.40 -24.48
C ARG A 78 22.39 -6.27 -23.87
N SER A 79 22.01 -7.26 -23.07
CA SER A 79 22.93 -8.31 -22.62
C SER A 79 23.02 -9.36 -23.72
N GLU A 80 24.22 -9.57 -24.25
CA GLU A 80 24.52 -10.68 -25.16
C GLU A 80 25.09 -11.83 -24.33
N ALA A 81 24.47 -13.00 -24.44
CA ALA A 81 24.97 -14.21 -23.81
C ALA A 81 26.24 -14.67 -24.56
N VAL A 82 27.38 -14.55 -23.90
CA VAL A 82 28.62 -15.16 -24.38
C VAL A 82 28.52 -16.67 -24.13
N SER A 83 28.80 -17.49 -25.15
CA SER A 83 28.86 -18.95 -24.98
C SER A 83 29.89 -19.30 -23.92
N THR A 84 29.46 -19.86 -22.80
CA THR A 84 30.33 -20.27 -21.69
C THR A 84 30.87 -21.70 -21.83
N GLY A 85 30.51 -22.41 -22.91
CA GLY A 85 30.95 -23.78 -23.16
C GLY A 85 31.83 -23.90 -24.39
N ASP A 86 32.91 -24.69 -24.28
CA ASP A 86 33.72 -25.14 -25.40
C ASP A 86 33.13 -26.45 -25.96
N PRO A 87 32.74 -26.52 -27.24
CA PRO A 87 32.29 -27.77 -27.86
C PRO A 87 33.31 -28.92 -27.76
N SER A 88 34.59 -28.61 -27.57
CA SER A 88 35.68 -29.58 -27.40
C SER A 88 35.53 -30.41 -26.13
N ASP A 89 34.90 -29.85 -25.08
CA ASP A 89 34.67 -30.54 -23.80
C ASP A 89 33.83 -31.81 -24.01
N PHE A 90 32.88 -31.78 -24.94
CA PHE A 90 32.07 -32.95 -25.29
C PHE A 90 32.89 -34.04 -26.01
N LEU A 91 33.89 -33.65 -26.80
CA LEU A 91 34.78 -34.60 -27.49
C LEU A 91 35.75 -35.29 -26.52
N GLU A 92 36.20 -34.58 -25.49
CA GLU A 92 37.06 -35.15 -24.45
C GLU A 92 36.29 -36.17 -23.60
N MET A 93 35.09 -35.82 -23.12
CA MET A 93 34.23 -36.77 -22.40
C MET A 93 33.88 -38.01 -23.23
N ALA A 94 33.66 -37.85 -24.54
CA ALA A 94 33.37 -38.99 -25.42
C ALA A 94 34.55 -39.97 -25.53
N LYS A 95 35.79 -39.48 -25.49
CA LYS A 95 37.00 -40.32 -25.47
C LYS A 95 37.16 -41.06 -24.14
N GLU A 96 36.75 -40.45 -23.03
CA GLU A 96 36.77 -41.10 -21.71
C GLU A 96 35.73 -42.22 -21.60
N ILE A 97 34.54 -42.03 -22.20
CA ILE A 97 33.45 -43.03 -22.18
C ILE A 97 33.76 -44.21 -23.13
N ASN A 98 34.46 -43.97 -24.23
CA ASN A 98 34.85 -45.01 -25.18
C ASN A 98 36.35 -44.94 -25.50
N PRO A 99 37.21 -45.42 -24.59
CA PRO A 99 38.64 -45.39 -24.80
C PRO A 99 39.02 -46.21 -26.04
N PRO A 100 39.96 -45.74 -26.86
CA PRO A 100 40.46 -46.53 -27.98
C PRO A 100 41.02 -47.85 -27.46
N PRO A 101 40.84 -48.97 -28.17
CA PRO A 101 41.41 -50.25 -27.75
C PRO A 101 42.92 -50.09 -27.64
N GLU A 102 43.46 -50.35 -26.45
CA GLU A 102 44.91 -50.40 -26.21
C GLU A 102 45.54 -51.40 -27.19
N ALA A 103 46.55 -50.93 -27.93
CA ALA A 103 47.36 -51.73 -28.85
C ALA A 103 48.62 -52.25 -28.16
#